data_AF-A0A7G9FH10-F1
#
_entry.id   AF-A0A7G9FH10-F1
#
_cell.length_a   1.000
_cell.length_b   1.000
_cell.length_c   1.000
_cell.angle_alpha   90.00
_cell.angle_beta   90.00
_cell.angle_gamma   90.00
#
_symmetry.space_group_name_H-M   'P 1'
#
loop_
_entity.id
_entity.type
_entity.pdbx_description
1 polymer ?
#
loop_
_entity_poly.entity_id
_entity_poly.type
_entity_poly.pdbx_seq_one_letter_code
_entity_poly.pdbx_strand_id
1 'polypeptide(L)' 'MSFGRATTIRKRTNILHGAKDHFIDRHLYREEIDALTGAKSVTFRLFTDKEAASNHCQCGNSRLVLDTMLGWLGTVRTSR' A
#
# COMPACT_ATOMS: atom_id res chain seq x y z
N MET A 1 -6.78 18.72 3.28
CA MET A 1 -5.30 18.63 3.38
C MET A 1 -4.81 18.21 2.00
N SER A 2 -3.89 18.93 1.37
CA SER A 2 -3.35 18.53 0.05
C SER A 2 -2.16 17.60 0.27
N PHE A 3 -2.19 16.40 -0.30
CA PHE A 3 -1.00 15.56 -0.35
C PHE A 3 0.08 16.25 -1.20
N GLY A 4 1.27 16.46 -0.62
CA GLY A 4 2.42 16.97 -1.37
C GLY A 4 2.90 15.93 -2.37
N ARG A 5 3.25 16.35 -3.60
CA ARG A 5 3.74 15.42 -4.63
C ARG A 5 5.10 14.84 -4.23
N ALA A 6 5.21 13.52 -4.22
CA ALA A 6 6.43 12.78 -3.93
C ALA A 6 7.27 12.55 -5.21
N THR A 7 7.73 13.63 -5.84
CA THR A 7 8.41 13.59 -7.15
C THR A 7 9.78 12.90 -7.12
N THR A 8 10.40 12.77 -5.95
CA THR A 8 11.75 12.17 -5.81
C THR A 8 11.73 10.64 -5.74
N ILE A 9 10.60 10.00 -5.45
CA ILE A 9 10.52 8.55 -5.34
C ILE A 9 10.60 7.95 -6.74
N ARG A 10 11.76 7.41 -7.14
CA ARG A 10 11.95 6.77 -8.47
C ARG A 10 11.91 5.23 -8.46
N LYS A 11 11.58 4.64 -7.31
CA LYS A 11 11.53 3.18 -7.13
C LYS A 11 10.13 2.65 -7.41
N ARG A 12 9.97 1.32 -7.41
CA ARG A 12 8.66 0.69 -7.35
C ARG A 12 8.15 0.78 -5.92
N THR A 13 6.88 1.11 -5.75
CA THR A 13 6.27 1.37 -4.45
C THR A 13 5.08 0.44 -4.25
N ASN A 14 4.91 -0.06 -3.02
CA ASN A 14 3.76 -0.86 -2.63
C ASN A 14 3.03 -0.15 -1.49
N ILE A 15 1.75 0.14 -1.67
CA ILE A 15 0.87 0.73 -0.66
C ILE A 15 -0.06 -0.36 -0.12
N LEU A 16 -0.08 -0.52 1.19
CA LEU A 16 -0.92 -1.46 1.92
C LEU A 16 -1.89 -0.68 2.80
N HIS A 17 -3.19 -0.83 2.57
CA HIS A 17 -4.21 -0.04 3.26
C HIS A 17 -5.28 -0.93 3.89
N GLY A 18 -5.69 -0.63 5.12
CA GLY A 18 -6.79 -1.31 5.81
C GLY A 18 -8.14 -0.63 5.55
N ALA A 19 -9.17 -1.37 5.13
CA ALA A 19 -10.49 -0.79 4.80
C ALA A 19 -11.23 -0.19 6.02
N LYS A 20 -10.78 -0.49 7.24
CA LYS A 20 -11.26 0.06 8.51
C LYS A 20 -10.13 0.75 9.28
N ASP A 21 -9.13 1.26 8.59
CA ASP A 21 -8.14 2.13 9.21
C ASP A 21 -8.85 3.39 9.74
N HIS A 22 -8.83 3.58 11.05
CA HIS A 22 -9.45 4.74 11.69
C HIS A 22 -8.52 5.96 11.73
N PHE A 23 -7.23 5.78 11.43
CA PHE A 23 -6.25 6.86 11.39
C PHE A 23 -6.19 7.47 9.99
N ILE A 24 -6.22 6.64 8.96
CA ILE A 24 -6.15 7.07 7.56
C ILE A 24 -7.45 6.71 6.85
N ASP A 25 -8.18 7.74 6.40
CA ASP A 25 -9.41 7.52 5.66
C ASP A 25 -9.13 6.77 4.35
N ARG A 26 -9.85 5.67 4.15
CA ARG A 26 -9.84 4.88 2.91
C ARG A 26 -10.05 5.74 1.66
N HIS A 27 -10.83 6.81 1.70
CA HIS A 27 -11.05 7.65 0.53
C HIS A 27 -9.76 8.35 0.03
N LEU A 28 -8.73 8.44 0.87
CA LEU A 28 -7.45 9.06 0.54
C LEU A 28 -6.50 8.18 -0.28
N TYR A 29 -6.77 6.87 -0.45
CA TYR A 29 -5.84 5.98 -1.18
C TYR A 29 -5.57 6.49 -2.60
N ARG A 30 -6.57 7.14 -3.22
CA ARG A 30 -6.44 7.68 -4.58
C ARG A 30 -5.48 8.87 -4.60
N GLU A 31 -5.66 9.79 -3.66
CA GLU A 31 -4.78 10.96 -3.51
C GLU A 31 -3.34 10.54 -3.19
N GLU A 32 -3.16 9.50 -2.37
CA GLU A 32 -1.84 8.93 -2.06
C GLU A 32 -1.16 8.35 -3.31
N ILE A 33 -1.87 7.57 -4.11
CA ILE A 33 -1.36 7.03 -5.38
C ILE A 33 -1.02 8.16 -6.35
N ASP A 34 -1.92 9.13 -6.51
CA ASP A 34 -1.75 10.25 -7.44
C ASP A 34 -0.58 11.18 -7.02
N ALA A 35 -0.25 11.22 -5.72
CA ALA A 35 0.90 11.96 -5.21
C ALA A 35 2.25 11.30 -5.54
N LEU A 36 2.29 9.99 -5.83
CA LEU A 36 3.51 9.23 -6.16
C LEU A 36 3.94 9.40 -7.63
N THR A 37 3.97 10.64 -8.14
CA THR A 37 4.21 10.94 -9.57
C THR A 37 5.59 10.53 -10.10
N GLY A 38 6.58 10.30 -9.22
CA GLY A 38 7.92 9.87 -9.62
C GLY A 38 8.09 8.35 -9.71
N ALA A 39 7.17 7.57 -9.14
CA ALA A 39 7.37 6.15 -8.91
C ALA A 39 7.37 5.37 -10.23
N LYS A 40 8.28 4.39 -10.36
CA LYS A 40 8.37 3.57 -11.58
C LYS A 40 7.10 2.74 -11.81
N SER A 41 6.50 2.28 -10.72
CA SER A 41 5.21 1.59 -10.69
C SER A 41 4.68 1.62 -9.27
N VAL A 42 3.36 1.74 -9.10
CA VAL A 42 2.69 1.66 -7.81
C VAL A 42 1.82 0.42 -7.77
N THR A 43 2.00 -0.42 -6.76
CA THR A 43 1.09 -1.52 -6.44
C THR A 43 0.27 -1.11 -5.22
N PHE A 44 -1.03 -1.34 -5.26
CA PHE A 44 -1.94 -1.04 -4.16
C PHE A 44 -2.66 -2.31 -3.72
N ARG A 45 -2.74 -2.54 -2.41
CA ARG A 45 -3.55 -3.59 -1.81
C ARG A 45 -4.42 -3.02 -0.70
N LEU A 46 -5.73 -3.20 -0.85
CA LEU A 46 -6.71 -2.94 0.19
C LEU A 46 -7.03 -4.24 0.94
N PHE A 47 -6.89 -4.23 2.27
CA PHE A 47 -7.25 -5.34 3.14
C PHE A 47 -8.63 -5.12 3.75
N THR A 48 -9.46 -6.16 3.73
CA THR A 48 -10.85 -6.09 4.18
C THR A 48 -11.06 -6.86 5.49
N ASP A 49 -12.21 -6.67 6.13
CA ASP A 49 -12.53 -7.40 7.37
C ASP A 49 -12.57 -8.91 7.17
N LYS A 50 -12.91 -9.36 5.96
CA LYS A 50 -12.92 -10.78 5.59
C LYS A 50 -11.55 -11.43 5.75
N GLU A 51 -10.50 -10.63 5.69
CA GLU A 51 -9.10 -11.06 5.81
C GLU A 51 -8.54 -10.86 7.23
N ALA A 52 -9.34 -10.32 8.16
CA ALA A 52 -8.93 -9.92 9.51
C ALA A 52 -7.73 -8.96 9.54
N ALA A 53 -7.49 -8.23 8.45
CA ALA A 53 -6.36 -7.31 8.29
C ALA A 53 -6.81 -5.89 7.90
N SER A 54 -8.07 -5.53 8.13
CA SER A 54 -8.63 -4.21 7.79
C SER A 54 -8.23 -3.08 8.73
N ASN A 55 -7.61 -3.40 9.86
CA ASN A 55 -7.21 -2.45 10.89
C ASN A 55 -5.97 -1.66 10.48
N HIS A 56 -5.69 -0.57 11.21
CA HIS A 56 -4.44 0.17 11.08
C HIS A 56 -3.22 -0.74 11.24
N CYS A 57 -2.24 -0.59 10.34
CA CYS A 57 -1.06 -1.44 10.23
C CYS A 57 -1.34 -2.94 10.02
N GLN A 58 -2.60 -3.32 9.77
CA GLN A 58 -3.04 -4.66 9.44
C GLN A 58 -2.61 -5.73 10.48
N CYS A 59 -2.40 -5.33 11.74
CA CYS A 59 -1.94 -6.20 12.83
C CYS A 59 -2.88 -7.36 13.17
N GLY A 60 -4.16 -7.30 12.76
CA GLY A 60 -5.11 -8.38 12.97
C GLY A 60 -4.77 -9.65 12.18
N ASN A 61 -3.99 -9.52 11.09
CA ASN A 61 -3.49 -10.64 10.30
C ASN A 61 -2.13 -10.31 9.68
N SER A 62 -1.12 -10.12 10.53
CA SER A 62 0.25 -9.80 10.09
C SER A 62 0.85 -10.85 9.16
N ARG A 63 0.43 -12.12 9.28
CA ARG A 63 0.89 -13.19 8.39
C ARG A 63 0.52 -12.91 6.94
N LEU A 64 -0.75 -12.62 6.67
CA LEU A 64 -1.22 -12.29 5.32
C LEU A 64 -0.49 -11.06 4.75
N VAL A 65 -0.24 -10.06 5.60
CA VAL A 65 0.46 -8.82 5.23
C VAL A 65 1.89 -9.12 4.81
N LEU A 66 2.62 -9.89 5.62
CA LEU A 66 3.99 -10.32 5.31
C LEU A 66 4.05 -11.18 4.05
N ASP A 67 3.12 -12.13 3.89
CA ASP A 67 3.03 -12.96 2.69
C ASP A 67 2.78 -12.09 1.44
N THR A 68 1.94 -11.06 1.56
CA THR A 68 1.69 -10.08 0.49
C THR A 68 2.96 -9.29 0.15
N MET A 69 3.73 -8.84 1.15
CA MET A 69 4.99 -8.12 0.94
C MET A 69 6.04 -9.02 0.26
N LEU A 70 6.20 -10.26 0.73
CA LEU A 70 7.13 -11.24 0.16
C LEU A 70 6.76 -11.60 -1.28
N GLY A 71 5.48 -11.82 -1.55
CA GLY A 71 4.97 -12.04 -2.91
C GLY A 71 5.31 -10.87 -3.84
N TRP A 72 5.06 -9.63 -3.38
CA TRP A 72 5.41 -8.43 -4.14
C TRP A 72 6.92 -8.32 -4.41
N LEU A 73 7.76 -8.53 -3.39
CA LEU A 73 9.22 -8.53 -3.56
C LEU A 73 9.69 -9.58 -4.57
N GLY A 74 9.04 -10.74 -4.63
CA GLY A 74 9.25 -11.76 -5.65
C GLY A 74 9.04 -11.20 -7.06
N THR A 75 7.95 -10.47 -7.30
CA THR A 75 7.66 -9.86 -8.62
C THR A 75 8.69 -8.78 -9.00
N VAL A 76 9.14 -7.99 -8.01
CA VAL A 76 10.13 -6.92 -8.24
C VAL A 76 11.50 -7.49 -8.59
N ARG A 77 11.90 -8.60 -7.96
CA ARG A 77 13.20 -9.24 -8.17
C ARG A 77 13.30 -9.98 -9.51
N THR A 78 12.21 -10.60 -9.96
CA THR A 78 12.21 -11.40 -11.19
C THR A 78 12.21 -10.56 -12.46
N SER A 79 11.78 -9.30 -12.40
CA SER A 79 11.75 -8.41 -13.58
C SER A 79 13.12 -7.81 -13.94
N ARG A 80 14.22 -8.52 -13.70
CA ARG A 80 15.57 -8.03 -14.06
C ARG A 80 15.78 -8.02 -15.55
#